data_AF-A0A9E0YVB3-F1
#
_entry.id   AF-A0A9E0YVB3-F1
#
_cell.length_a   1.000
_cell.length_b   1.000
_cell.length_c   1.000
_cell.angle_alpha   90.00
_cell.angle_beta   90.00
_cell.angle_gamma   90.00
#
_symmetry.space_group_name_H-M   'P 1'
#
loop_
_entity.id
_entity.type
_entity.pdbx_description
1 polymer ?
#
loop_
_entity_poly.entity_id
_entity_poly.type
_entity_poly.pdbx_seq_one_letter_code
_entity_poly.pdbx_strand_id
1 'polypeptide(L)'
;MDYLIAVVFLFAVLLLGAIGSLWFIALHARRQLAHLRRHVWNTATVSKMVPDGVSLPAPEGWAASSDVLSLLIDMIRKKRPEVVVELGSGISTVVLAAALAL
;
A
#
# COMPACT_ATOMS: atom_id res chain seq x y z
N MET A 1 -45.27 -33.84 -7.42
CA MET A 1 -43.88 -34.19 -7.04
C MET A 1 -42.88 -33.38 -7.86
N ASP A 2 -43.10 -33.20 -9.16
CA ASP A 2 -42.16 -32.51 -10.07
C ASP A 2 -41.94 -31.02 -9.76
N TYR A 3 -42.98 -30.29 -9.33
CA TYR A 3 -42.86 -28.88 -8.94
C TYR A 3 -41.96 -28.65 -7.71
N LEU A 4 -41.97 -29.58 -6.75
CA LEU A 4 -41.13 -29.48 -5.56
C LEU A 4 -39.66 -29.63 -5.93
N ILE A 5 -39.35 -30.57 -6.84
CA ILE A 5 -38.01 -30.80 -7.37
C ILE A 5 -37.52 -29.57 -8.14
N ALA A 6 -38.36 -28.99 -8.99
CA ALA A 6 -38.03 -27.78 -9.76
C ALA A 6 -37.72 -26.56 -8.85
N VAL A 7 -38.51 -26.37 -7.78
CA VAL A 7 -38.29 -25.28 -6.81
C VAL A 7 -36.98 -25.49 -6.05
N VAL A 8 -36.73 -26.69 -5.54
CA VAL A 8 -35.49 -27.01 -4.82
C VAL A 8 -34.26 -26.81 -5.72
N PHE A 9 -34.35 -27.22 -6.99
CA PHE A 9 -33.28 -27.02 -7.96
C PHE A 9 -33.00 -25.54 -8.24
N LEU A 10 -34.04 -24.73 -8.41
CA LEU A 10 -33.90 -23.28 -8.60
C LEU A 10 -33.20 -22.62 -7.40
N PHE A 11 -33.61 -22.98 -6.17
CA PHE A 11 -32.98 -22.46 -4.96
C PHE A 11 -31.51 -22.89 -4.85
N ALA A 12 -31.18 -24.13 -5.21
CA ALA A 12 -29.80 -24.62 -5.20
C ALA A 12 -28.92 -23.85 -6.19
N VAL A 13 -29.42 -23.58 -7.40
CA VAL A 13 -28.72 -22.79 -8.41
C VAL A 13 -28.50 -21.35 -7.95
N LEU A 14 -29.52 -20.71 -7.35
CA LEU A 14 -29.41 -19.37 -6.80
C LEU A 14 -28.41 -19.29 -5.65
N LEU A 15 -28.41 -20.27 -4.75
CA LEU A 15 -27.46 -20.36 -3.64
C LEU A 15 -26.03 -20.53 -4.14
N LEU A 16 -25.80 -21.41 -5.11
CA LEU A 16 -24.47 -21.59 -5.72
C LEU A 16 -23.99 -20.31 -6.41
N GLY A 17 -24.87 -19.62 -7.13
CA GLY A 17 -24.57 -18.32 -7.73
C GLY A 17 -24.21 -17.25 -6.69
N ALA A 18 -24.95 -17.18 -5.58
CA ALA A 18 -24.70 -16.25 -4.49
C ALA A 18 -23.38 -16.54 -3.75
N ILE A 19 -23.05 -17.81 -3.53
CA ILE A 19 -21.78 -18.22 -2.93
C ILE A 19 -20.61 -17.86 -3.86
N GLY A 20 -20.76 -18.13 -5.16
CA GLY A 20 -19.77 -17.78 -6.17
C GLY A 20 -19.50 -16.28 -6.25
N SER A 21 -20.56 -15.45 -6.20
CA SER A 21 -20.43 -13.99 -6.22
C SER A 21 -19.79 -13.45 -4.94
N LEU A 22 -20.16 -13.96 -3.77
CA LEU A 22 -19.52 -13.62 -2.49
C LEU A 22 -18.03 -13.97 -2.49
N TRP A 23 -17.68 -15.15 -2.99
CA TRP A 23 -16.28 -15.56 -3.11
C TRP A 23 -15.51 -14.66 -4.08
N PHE A 24 -16.10 -14.32 -5.23
CA PHE A 24 -15.50 -13.41 -6.21
C PHE A 24 -15.26 -12.02 -5.64
N ILE A 25 -16.25 -11.46 -4.91
CA ILE A 25 -16.11 -10.17 -4.21
C ILE A 25 -15.02 -10.25 -3.14
N ALA A 26 -14.99 -11.31 -2.34
CA ALA A 26 -13.97 -11.49 -1.31
C ALA A 26 -12.56 -11.62 -1.91
N LEU A 27 -12.41 -12.35 -3.02
CA LEU A 27 -11.15 -12.45 -3.74
C LEU A 27 -10.71 -11.09 -4.31
N HIS A 28 -11.64 -10.32 -4.86
CA HIS A 28 -11.37 -8.99 -5.39
C HIS A 28 -10.98 -8.01 -4.28
N ALA A 29 -11.69 -8.01 -3.16
CA ALA A 29 -11.39 -7.21 -1.98
C ALA A 29 -10.01 -7.55 -1.40
N ARG A 30 -9.64 -8.84 -1.34
CA ARG A 30 -8.30 -9.26 -0.92
C ARG A 30 -7.19 -8.72 -1.81
N ARG A 31 -7.42 -8.66 -3.13
CA ARG A 31 -6.46 -8.06 -4.07
C ARG A 31 -6.30 -6.56 -3.83
N GLN A 32 -7.40 -5.84 -3.60
CA GLN A 32 -7.35 -4.39 -3.31
C GLN A 32 -6.69 -4.11 -1.94
N LEU A 33 -6.98 -4.91 -0.92
CA LEU A 33 -6.35 -4.82 0.41
C LEU A 33 -4.83 -5.02 0.35
N ALA A 34 -4.32 -5.82 -0.58
CA ALA A 34 -2.87 -5.99 -0.76
C ALA A 34 -2.19 -4.69 -1.21
N HIS A 35 -2.86 -3.85 -2.01
CA HIS A 35 -2.34 -2.55 -2.41
C HIS A 35 -2.39 -1.55 -1.25
N LEU A 36 -3.51 -1.48 -0.52
CA LEU A 36 -3.65 -0.61 0.66
C LEU A 36 -2.63 -0.97 1.75
N ARG A 37 -2.44 -2.26 2.01
CA ARG A 37 -1.47 -2.76 2.99
C ARG A 37 -0.05 -2.34 2.64
N ARG A 38 0.33 -2.31 1.34
CA ARG A 38 1.63 -1.81 0.90
C ARG A 38 1.82 -0.32 1.20
N HIS A 39 0.82 0.51 0.92
CA HIS A 39 0.89 1.95 1.20
C HIS A 39 1.05 2.21 2.70
N VAL A 40 0.23 1.56 3.54
CA VAL A 40 0.33 1.68 5.01
C VAL A 40 1.68 1.20 5.52
N TRP A 41 2.17 0.07 5.02
CA TRP A 41 3.46 -0.48 5.42
C TRP A 41 4.62 0.43 5.04
N ASN A 42 4.60 1.03 3.85
CA ASN A 42 5.65 1.90 3.36
C ASN A 42 5.66 3.24 4.12
N THR A 43 4.50 3.80 4.45
CA THR A 43 4.42 5.00 5.30
C THR A 43 4.97 4.74 6.70
N ALA A 44 4.63 3.60 7.30
CA ALA A 44 5.15 3.19 8.62
C ALA A 44 6.64 2.81 8.60
N THR A 45 7.18 2.42 7.44
CA THR A 45 8.60 2.09 7.28
C THR A 45 9.42 3.37 7.16
N VAL A 46 8.97 4.33 6.34
CA VAL A 46 9.61 5.65 6.21
C VAL A 46 9.66 6.36 7.56
N SER A 47 8.58 6.32 8.35
CA SER A 47 8.57 6.96 9.67
C SER A 47 9.57 6.36 10.65
N LYS A 48 9.94 5.08 10.51
CA LYS A 48 10.96 4.40 11.34
C LYS A 48 12.39 4.63 10.86
N MET A 49 12.57 5.00 9.60
CA MET A 49 13.90 5.29 9.03
C MET A 49 14.36 6.71 9.35
N VAL A 50 13.44 7.56 9.80
CA VAL A 50 13.76 8.92 10.24
C VAL A 50 14.07 8.89 11.74
N PRO A 51 15.12 9.60 12.21
CA PRO A 51 15.47 9.67 13.64
C PRO A 51 14.30 10.11 14.52
N ASP A 52 14.23 9.55 15.73
CA ASP A 52 13.25 9.92 16.73
C ASP A 52 13.30 11.43 17.01
N GLY A 53 12.14 12.10 16.98
CA GLY A 53 12.00 13.54 17.24
C GLY A 53 11.91 14.42 15.99
N VAL A 54 12.08 13.88 14.79
CA VAL A 54 11.88 14.62 13.54
C VAL A 54 10.40 14.51 13.11
N SER A 55 9.66 15.62 13.20
CA SER A 55 8.29 15.69 12.69
C SER A 55 8.32 15.81 11.16
N LEU A 56 7.88 14.78 10.46
CA LEU A 56 7.68 14.84 9.02
C LEU A 56 6.42 15.67 8.70
N PRO A 57 6.45 16.59 7.72
CA PRO A 57 5.24 17.26 7.28
C PRO A 57 4.24 16.25 6.72
N ALA A 58 2.94 16.51 6.87
CA ALA A 58 1.93 15.67 6.23
C ALA A 58 2.15 15.67 4.71
N PRO A 59 2.20 14.51 4.03
CA PRO A 59 2.30 14.48 2.59
C PRO A 59 1.03 15.05 1.97
N GLU A 60 1.12 16.25 1.38
CA GLU A 60 0.05 16.81 0.54
C GLU A 60 0.07 16.18 -0.86
N GLY A 61 -0.93 16.47 -1.72
CA GLY A 61 -1.13 15.78 -3.00
C GLY A 61 0.02 15.86 -4.02
N TRP A 62 1.02 16.71 -3.80
CA TRP A 62 2.24 16.84 -4.62
C TRP A 62 3.49 16.24 -3.96
N ALA A 63 3.37 15.68 -2.75
CA ALA A 63 4.49 15.05 -2.06
C ALA A 63 4.85 13.70 -2.70
N ALA A 64 6.15 13.37 -2.71
CA ALA A 64 6.62 12.06 -3.13
C ALA A 64 5.92 10.96 -2.31
N SER A 65 5.41 9.93 -2.98
CA SER A 65 4.74 8.80 -2.31
C SER A 65 5.70 8.05 -1.40
N SER A 66 5.19 7.36 -0.38
CA SER A 66 6.01 6.57 0.55
C SER A 66 6.79 5.46 -0.16
N ASP A 67 6.28 4.93 -1.26
CA ASP A 67 6.94 3.96 -2.14
C ASP A 67 8.20 4.57 -2.79
N VAL A 68 8.07 5.79 -3.33
CA VAL A 68 9.20 6.52 -3.94
C VAL A 68 10.24 6.87 -2.87
N LEU A 69 9.81 7.36 -1.71
CA LEU A 69 10.72 7.67 -0.59
C LEU A 69 11.48 6.42 -0.14
N SER A 70 10.79 5.29 0.03
CA SER A 70 11.41 4.02 0.43
C SER A 70 12.46 3.55 -0.59
N LEU A 71 12.16 3.68 -1.88
CA LEU A 71 13.09 3.35 -2.95
C LEU A 71 14.35 4.23 -2.90
N LEU A 72 14.18 5.55 -2.71
CA LEU A 72 15.31 6.47 -2.64
C LEU A 72 16.19 6.22 -1.40
N ILE A 73 15.60 5.95 -0.23
CA ILE A 73 16.35 5.57 0.97
C ILE A 73 17.16 4.29 0.71
N ASP A 74 16.54 3.27 0.11
CA ASP A 74 17.22 2.02 -0.22
C ASP A 74 18.39 2.24 -1.20
N MET A 75 18.21 3.11 -2.20
CA MET A 75 19.29 3.52 -3.10
C MET A 75 20.45 4.21 -2.38
N ILE A 76 20.17 5.15 -1.47
CA ILE A 76 21.19 5.83 -0.66
C ILE A 76 21.94 4.81 0.20
N ARG A 77 21.22 3.94 0.92
CA ARG A 77 21.85 2.93 1.79
C ARG A 77 22.73 1.94 1.02
N LYS A 78 22.31 1.54 -0.18
CA LYS A 78 23.06 0.61 -1.03
C LYS A 78 24.27 1.25 -1.69
N LYS A 79 24.14 2.48 -2.19
CA LYS A 79 25.20 3.15 -2.94
C LYS A 79 26.15 3.98 -2.06
N ARG A 80 25.71 4.33 -0.85
CA ARG A 80 26.41 5.21 0.10
C ARG A 80 27.04 6.44 -0.57
N PRO A 81 26.24 7.27 -1.27
CA PRO A 81 26.76 8.49 -1.85
C PRO A 81 27.20 9.46 -0.75
N GLU A 82 28.28 10.20 -0.98
CA GLU A 82 28.71 11.26 -0.05
C GLU A 82 27.80 12.51 -0.15
N VAL A 83 27.21 12.74 -1.32
CA VAL A 83 26.37 13.92 -1.60
C VAL A 83 25.17 13.52 -2.43
N VAL A 84 23.99 14.04 -2.08
CA VAL A 84 22.76 13.94 -2.87
C VAL A 84 22.31 15.34 -3.24
N VAL A 85 22.05 15.56 -4.53
CA VAL A 85 21.47 16.82 -5.03
C VAL A 85 20.00 16.57 -5.35
N GLU A 86 19.12 17.28 -4.65
CA GLU A 86 17.69 17.28 -4.91
C GLU A 86 17.25 18.65 -5.45
N LEU A 87 16.42 18.63 -6.50
CA LEU A 87 15.86 19.84 -7.10
C LEU A 87 14.42 20.05 -6.62
N GLY A 88 14.26 20.26 -5.31
CA GLY A 88 12.96 20.40 -4.64
C GLY A 88 13.12 20.81 -3.18
N SER A 89 12.00 21.00 -2.49
CA SER A 89 11.95 21.41 -1.07
C SER A 89 10.93 20.62 -0.25
N GLY A 90 10.56 19.42 -0.72
CA GLY A 90 9.49 18.61 -0.14
C GLY A 90 9.94 17.70 1.01
N ILE A 91 9.04 16.79 1.41
CA ILE A 91 9.33 15.75 2.42
C ILE A 91 10.51 14.86 2.02
N SER A 92 10.72 14.67 0.72
CA SER A 92 11.88 13.97 0.17
C SER A 92 13.20 14.59 0.65
N THR A 93 13.30 15.91 0.77
CA THR A 93 14.53 16.57 1.24
C THR A 93 14.93 16.17 2.64
N VAL A 94 13.98 16.18 3.58
CA VAL A 94 14.24 15.77 4.96
C VAL A 94 14.58 14.28 5.02
N VAL A 95 13.87 13.46 4.25
CA VAL A 95 14.07 12.00 4.21
C VAL A 95 15.43 11.63 3.61
N LEU A 96 15.85 12.26 2.52
CA LEU A 96 17.16 12.01 1.89
C LEU A 96 18.30 12.50 2.79
N ALA A 97 18.14 13.65 3.43
CA ALA A 97 19.11 14.16 4.40
C ALA A 97 19.26 13.21 5.59
N ALA A 98 18.14 12.69 6.14
CA ALA A 98 18.16 11.70 7.21
C ALA A 98 18.83 10.39 6.75
N ALA A 99 18.54 9.92 5.53
CA ALA A 99 19.12 8.70 4.99
C ALA A 99 20.64 8.80 4.75
N LEU A 100 21.17 10.00 4.47
CA LEU A 100 22.61 10.25 4.38
C LEU A 100 23.31 10.26 5.75
N ALA A 101 22.56 10.53 6.82
CA ALA A 101 23.09 10.59 8.19
C ALA A 101 23.15 9.22 8.89
N LEU A 102 22.68 8.15 8.24
CA LEU A 102 22.66 6.76 8.73
C LEU A 102 23.83 5.93 8.19
#